data_AF-A0A948B4A7-F1
#
_entry.id   AF-A0A948B4A7-F1
#
_cell.length_a   1.000
_cell.length_b   1.000
_cell.length_c   1.000
_cell.angle_alpha   90.00
_cell.angle_beta   90.00
_cell.angle_gamma   90.00
#
_symmetry.space_group_name_H-M   'P 1'
#
loop_
_entity.id
_entity.type
_entity.pdbx_description
1 polymer ?
#
loop_
_entity_poly.entity_id
_entity_poly.type
_entity_poly.pdbx_seq_one_letter_code
_entity_poly.pdbx_strand_id
1 'polypeptide(L)'
;MRTVLGIVCILFGALGWAGQVISGLNYELAQKLGLQEKSEGTDPLFRLAERNTARWDIVVLWTLIAAGILMLLDNAWWPPVALVAGGIYLDAAGREVAKVLSLKRHGVRIGTPGARKVAAGFFTVMAAVSIWVLAYTLWFVAGEMG
;
A
#
# COMPACT_ATOMS: atom_id res chain seq x y z
N MET A 1 7.29 -17.09 -13.30
CA MET A 1 6.32 -16.46 -12.38
C MET A 1 7.02 -15.57 -11.35
N ARG A 2 7.98 -16.10 -10.56
CA ARG A 2 8.78 -15.31 -9.60
C ARG A 2 9.31 -13.99 -10.14
N THR A 3 9.99 -14.01 -11.30
CA THR A 3 10.59 -12.80 -11.89
C THR A 3 9.54 -11.72 -12.19
N VAL A 4 8.41 -12.10 -12.79
CA VAL A 4 7.31 -11.17 -13.10
C VAL A 4 6.77 -10.56 -11.80
N LEU A 5 6.53 -11.40 -10.80
CA LEU A 5 6.02 -10.94 -9.51
C LEU A 5 7.03 -10.04 -8.79
N GLY A 6 8.32 -10.36 -8.87
CA GLY A 6 9.39 -9.53 -8.33
C GLY A 6 9.42 -8.13 -8.95
N ILE A 7 9.27 -8.03 -10.28
CA ILE A 7 9.15 -6.74 -10.98
C ILE A 7 7.90 -5.98 -10.52
N VAL A 8 6.75 -6.65 -10.43
CA VAL A 8 5.49 -6.03 -9.94
C VAL A 8 5.67 -5.49 -8.53
N CYS A 9 6.26 -6.27 -7.62
CA CYS A 9 6.55 -5.88 -6.25
C CYS A 9 7.44 -4.63 -6.17
N ILE A 10 8.49 -4.56 -6.98
CA ILE A 10 9.38 -3.39 -7.02
C ILE A 10 8.64 -2.16 -7.54
N LEU A 11 7.98 -2.26 -8.71
CA LEU A 11 7.36 -1.10 -9.34
C LEU A 11 6.18 -0.58 -8.52
N PHE A 12 5.29 -1.47 -8.09
CA PHE A 12 4.13 -1.09 -7.28
C PHE A 12 4.55 -0.65 -5.87
N GLY A 13 5.52 -1.35 -5.27
CA GLY A 13 6.09 -1.00 -3.97
C GLY A 13 6.75 0.36 -3.97
N ALA A 14 7.59 0.65 -4.98
CA ALA A 14 8.28 1.93 -5.12
C ALA A 14 7.30 3.08 -5.35
N LEU A 15 6.30 2.90 -6.20
CA LEU A 15 5.26 3.90 -6.45
C LEU A 15 4.49 4.22 -5.16
N GLY A 16 4.00 3.19 -4.46
CA GLY A 16 3.26 3.35 -3.22
C GLY A 16 4.12 3.99 -2.12
N TRP A 17 5.32 3.46 -1.89
CA TRP A 17 6.22 3.95 -0.85
C TRP A 17 6.68 5.39 -1.11
N ALA A 18 7.04 5.75 -2.35
CA ALA A 18 7.41 7.12 -2.70
C ALA A 18 6.24 8.10 -2.45
N GLY A 19 5.01 7.70 -2.81
CA GLY A 19 3.81 8.48 -2.50
C GLY A 19 3.64 8.73 -1.00
N GLN A 20 3.93 7.73 -0.17
CA GLN A 20 3.85 7.86 1.29
C GLN A 20 5.00 8.65 1.89
N VAL A 21 6.22 8.56 1.35
CA VAL A 21 7.36 9.42 1.73
C VAL A 21 7.00 10.89 1.52
N ILE A 22 6.47 11.24 0.35
CA ILE A 22 6.07 12.62 0.06
C ILE A 22 4.93 13.03 1.01
N SER A 23 3.90 12.18 1.18
CA SER A 23 2.74 12.47 2.03
C SER A 23 3.09 12.64 3.51
N GLY A 24 3.99 11.81 4.05
CA GLY A 24 4.38 11.85 5.46
C GLY A 24 5.29 13.03 5.80
N LEU A 25 6.22 13.37 4.89
CA LEU A 25 7.19 14.45 5.08
C LEU A 25 6.63 15.82 4.73
N ASN A 26 5.95 15.95 3.58
CA ASN A 26 5.39 17.20 3.08
C ASN A 26 3.98 16.99 2.51
N TYR A 27 3.01 16.99 3.42
CA TYR A 27 1.60 16.76 3.08
C TYR A 27 1.04 17.81 2.10
N GLU A 28 1.48 19.07 2.20
CA GLU A 28 1.06 20.12 1.26
C GLU A 28 1.58 19.86 -0.16
N LEU A 29 2.83 19.41 -0.29
CA LEU A 29 3.38 18.98 -1.57
C LEU A 29 2.61 17.78 -2.13
N ALA A 30 2.29 16.79 -1.28
CA ALA A 30 1.49 15.64 -1.69
C ALA A 30 0.10 16.05 -2.23
N GLN A 31 -0.55 17.05 -1.61
CA GLN A 31 -1.81 17.61 -2.09
C GLN A 31 -1.65 18.31 -3.45
N LYS A 32 -0.56 19.06 -3.66
CA LYS A 32 -0.26 19.72 -4.94
C LYS A 32 -0.01 18.71 -6.06
N LEU A 33 0.62 17.59 -5.75
CA LEU A 33 0.89 16.48 -6.67
C LEU A 33 -0.33 15.56 -6.90
N GLY A 34 -1.44 15.80 -6.20
CA GLY A 34 -2.64 14.95 -6.30
C GLY A 34 -2.50 13.59 -5.62
N LEU A 35 -1.47 13.39 -4.80
CA LEU A 35 -1.27 12.17 -4.00
C LEU A 35 -2.17 12.15 -2.75
N GLN A 36 -2.63 13.32 -2.32
CA GLN A 36 -3.50 13.51 -1.15
C GLN A 36 -4.65 14.48 -1.48
N GLU A 37 -5.77 14.32 -0.78
CA GLU A 37 -6.95 15.17 -0.96
C GLU A 37 -6.69 16.62 -0.52
N LYS A 38 -7.17 17.59 -1.31
CA LYS A 38 -7.01 19.01 -1.00
C LYS A 38 -7.76 19.44 0.27
N SER A 39 -7.29 20.52 0.89
CA SER A 39 -7.84 21.05 2.13
C SER A 39 -9.29 21.51 2.02
N GLU A 40 -9.72 22.05 0.88
CA GLU A 40 -11.04 22.65 0.71
C GLU A 40 -12.16 21.59 0.76
N GLY A 41 -11.84 20.34 0.43
CA GLY A 41 -12.78 19.22 0.38
C GLY A 41 -12.70 18.25 1.56
N THR A 42 -11.85 18.53 2.55
CA THR A 42 -11.54 17.59 3.63
C THR A 42 -11.66 18.18 5.01
N ASP A 43 -12.01 17.33 5.97
CA ASP A 43 -11.99 17.65 7.39
C ASP A 43 -10.53 17.64 7.92
N PRO A 44 -10.14 18.56 8.83
CA PRO A 44 -8.84 18.49 9.50
C PRO A 44 -8.54 17.13 10.15
N LEU A 45 -9.54 16.47 10.74
CA LEU A 45 -9.38 15.15 11.35
C LEU A 45 -8.99 14.09 10.32
N PHE A 46 -9.62 14.11 9.14
CA PHE A 46 -9.27 13.21 8.05
C PHE A 46 -7.83 13.44 7.59
N ARG A 47 -7.42 14.69 7.36
CA ARG A 47 -6.04 15.01 6.96
C ARG A 47 -5.00 14.60 8.00
N LEU A 48 -5.31 14.76 9.29
CA LEU A 48 -4.44 14.30 10.36
C LEU A 48 -4.29 12.77 10.35
N ALA A 49 -5.41 12.05 10.16
CA ALA A 49 -5.40 10.60 10.03
C ALA A 49 -4.59 10.14 8.82
N GLU A 50 -4.79 10.73 7.64
CA GLU A 50 -4.02 10.44 6.42
C GLU A 50 -2.53 10.69 6.62
N ARG A 51 -2.15 11.81 7.21
CA ARG A 51 -0.73 12.13 7.46
C ARG A 51 -0.08 11.13 8.42
N ASN A 52 -0.82 10.67 9.44
CA ASN A 52 -0.32 9.68 10.38
C ASN A 52 -0.24 8.29 9.75
N THR A 53 -1.22 7.89 8.93
CA THR A 53 -1.12 6.70 8.08
C THR A 53 0.13 6.78 7.21
N ALA A 54 0.34 7.89 6.49
CA ALA A 54 1.48 8.02 5.59
C ALA A 54 2.83 7.86 6.30
N ARG A 55 2.96 8.42 7.50
CA ARG A 55 4.16 8.24 8.34
C ARG A 55 4.39 6.79 8.73
N TRP A 56 3.32 6.07 9.09
CA TRP A 56 3.41 4.65 9.36
C TRP A 56 3.79 3.85 8.12
N ASP A 57 3.15 4.15 6.99
CA ASP A 57 3.37 3.47 5.72
C ASP A 57 4.80 3.65 5.18
N ILE A 58 5.47 4.77 5.46
CA ILE A 58 6.92 4.93 5.17
C ILE A 58 7.74 3.82 5.82
N VAL A 59 7.40 3.43 7.05
CA VAL A 59 8.15 2.44 7.83
C VAL A 59 7.92 1.03 7.32
N VAL A 60 6.75 0.74 6.75
CA VAL A 60 6.34 -0.64 6.46
C VAL A 60 6.22 -0.97 4.97
N LEU A 61 5.86 -0.02 4.09
CA LEU A 61 5.57 -0.33 2.68
C LEU A 61 6.82 -0.64 1.84
N TRP A 62 8.03 -0.22 2.26
CA TRP A 62 9.25 -0.58 1.54
C TRP A 62 9.50 -2.10 1.50
N THR A 63 8.86 -2.87 2.39
CA THR A 63 9.00 -4.33 2.46
C THR A 63 8.59 -5.03 1.16
N LEU A 64 7.65 -4.48 0.38
CA LEU A 64 7.29 -5.04 -0.93
C LEU A 64 8.40 -4.84 -1.96
N ILE A 65 9.10 -3.70 -1.91
CA ILE A 65 10.29 -3.46 -2.75
C ILE A 65 11.37 -4.49 -2.41
N ALA A 66 11.63 -4.69 -1.11
CA ALA A 66 12.61 -5.67 -0.65
C ALA A 66 12.25 -7.10 -1.07
N ALA A 67 10.99 -7.51 -0.91
CA ALA A 67 10.49 -8.80 -1.39
C ALA A 67 10.75 -8.96 -2.89
N GLY A 68 10.46 -7.94 -3.69
CA GLY A 68 10.68 -7.98 -5.13
C GLY A 68 12.16 -8.09 -5.52
N ILE A 69 13.04 -7.33 -4.86
CA ILE A 69 14.50 -7.44 -5.08
C ILE A 69 14.99 -8.85 -4.76
N LEU A 70 14.60 -9.40 -3.60
CA LEU A 70 15.01 -10.75 -3.19
C LEU A 70 14.50 -11.83 -4.15
N MET A 71 13.27 -11.68 -4.67
CA MET A 71 12.71 -12.57 -5.70
C MET A 71 13.54 -12.55 -7.00
N LEU A 72 14.04 -11.39 -7.41
CA LEU A 72 14.87 -11.26 -8.62
C LEU A 72 16.29 -11.82 -8.43
N LEU A 73 16.83 -11.71 -7.22
CA LEU A 73 18.15 -12.21 -6.87
C LEU A 73 18.18 -13.70 -6.51
N ASP A 74 17.03 -14.39 -6.54
CA ASP A 74 16.90 -15.78 -6.09
C ASP A 74 17.42 -16.00 -4.66
N ASN A 75 17.18 -15.02 -3.79
CA ASN A 75 17.72 -15.09 -2.44
C ASN A 75 16.81 -15.96 -1.55
N ALA A 76 17.38 -16.86 -0.75
CA ALA A 76 16.63 -17.77 0.13
C ALA A 76 15.66 -17.06 1.10
N TRP A 77 15.84 -15.77 1.38
CA TRP A 77 14.94 -14.97 2.21
C TRP A 77 13.75 -14.38 1.45
N TRP A 78 13.66 -14.56 0.12
CA TRP A 78 12.55 -14.02 -0.64
C TRP A 78 11.19 -14.53 -0.14
N PRO A 79 10.98 -15.82 0.20
CA PRO A 79 9.67 -16.30 0.66
C PRO A 79 9.19 -15.66 1.98
N PRO A 80 9.96 -15.69 3.10
CA PRO A 80 9.47 -15.11 4.35
C PRO A 80 9.26 -13.59 4.23
N VAL A 81 10.12 -12.87 3.50
CA VAL A 81 9.94 -11.42 3.29
C VAL A 81 8.72 -11.14 2.43
N ALA A 82 8.44 -11.95 1.41
CA ALA A 82 7.25 -11.84 0.58
C ALA A 82 5.95 -12.08 1.37
N LEU A 83 5.94 -13.05 2.29
CA LEU A 83 4.80 -13.29 3.18
C LEU A 83 4.53 -12.09 4.09
N VAL A 84 5.58 -11.52 4.69
CA VAL A 84 5.46 -10.32 5.53
C VAL A 84 4.97 -9.12 4.71
N ALA A 85 5.59 -8.87 3.56
CA ALA A 85 5.21 -7.76 2.68
C ALA A 85 3.77 -7.89 2.19
N GLY A 86 3.35 -9.08 1.77
CA GLY A 86 1.96 -9.38 1.42
C GLY A 86 1.02 -9.13 2.61
N GLY A 87 1.32 -9.66 3.80
CA GLY A 87 0.51 -9.40 4.99
C GLY A 87 0.31 -7.90 5.27
N ILE A 88 1.40 -7.13 5.21
CA ILE A 88 1.38 -5.67 5.41
C ILE A 88 0.53 -4.96 4.35
N TYR A 89 0.68 -5.30 3.07
CA TYR A 89 -0.05 -4.63 1.99
C TYR A 89 -1.55 -4.96 2.01
N LEU A 90 -1.92 -6.19 2.37
CA LEU A 90 -3.32 -6.57 2.54
C LEU A 90 -3.95 -5.84 3.73
N ASP A 91 -3.25 -5.79 4.86
CA ASP A 91 -3.67 -5.04 6.04
C ASP A 91 -3.82 -3.54 5.72
N ALA A 92 -2.84 -2.93 5.04
CA ALA A 92 -2.89 -1.54 4.65
C ALA A 92 -4.13 -1.24 3.79
N ALA A 93 -4.39 -2.04 2.75
CA ALA A 93 -5.57 -1.88 1.91
C ALA A 93 -6.88 -2.00 2.72
N GLY A 94 -6.96 -2.99 3.61
CA GLY A 94 -8.14 -3.21 4.47
C GLY A 94 -8.35 -2.07 5.48
N ARG A 95 -7.29 -1.65 6.16
CA ARG A 95 -7.29 -0.56 7.15
C ARG A 95 -7.75 0.75 6.52
N GLU A 96 -7.28 1.05 5.31
CA GLU A 96 -7.67 2.27 4.60
C GLU A 96 -9.16 2.29 4.23
N VAL A 97 -9.68 1.18 3.73
CA VAL A 97 -11.12 1.04 3.48
C VAL A 97 -11.92 1.18 4.78
N ALA A 98 -11.50 0.51 5.87
CA ALA A 98 -12.17 0.60 7.16
C ALA A 98 -12.18 2.03 7.72
N LYS A 99 -11.04 2.74 7.62
CA LYS A 99 -10.89 4.15 8.02
C LYS A 99 -11.87 5.04 7.25
N VAL A 100 -11.89 4.94 5.94
CA VAL A 100 -12.79 5.72 5.07
C VAL A 100 -14.26 5.47 5.41
N LEU A 101 -14.66 4.20 5.59
CA LEU A 101 -16.02 3.84 5.96
C LEU A 101 -16.40 4.38 7.35
N SER A 102 -15.51 4.26 8.32
CA SER A 102 -15.72 4.74 9.68
C SER A 102 -15.91 6.25 9.72
N LEU A 103 -15.01 7.02 9.09
CA LEU A 103 -15.08 8.47 9.04
C LEU A 103 -16.33 8.96 8.31
N LYS A 104 -16.69 8.31 7.19
CA LYS A 104 -17.91 8.64 6.44
C LYS A 104 -19.18 8.41 7.27
N ARG A 105 -19.24 7.31 8.05
CA ARG A 105 -20.38 7.03 8.95
C ARG A 105 -20.58 8.11 10.01
N HIS A 106 -19.51 8.81 10.40
CA HIS A 106 -19.54 9.91 11.37
C HIS A 106 -19.62 11.30 10.73
N GLY A 107 -19.97 11.40 9.43
CA GLY A 107 -20.16 12.68 8.76
C GLY A 107 -18.87 13.46 8.44
N VAL A 108 -17.69 12.84 8.60
CA VAL A 108 -16.41 13.47 8.31
C VAL A 108 -16.25 13.64 6.79
N ARG A 109 -15.83 14.83 6.36
CA ARG A 109 -15.58 15.14 4.95
C ARG A 109 -14.24 14.55 4.52
N ILE A 110 -14.28 13.62 3.58
CA ILE A 110 -13.13 12.80 3.14
C ILE A 110 -12.77 13.04 1.67
N GLY A 111 -12.96 14.26 1.17
CA GLY A 111 -12.59 14.62 -0.20
C GLY A 111 -13.68 14.40 -1.26
N THR A 112 -13.28 14.58 -2.51
CA THR A 112 -14.22 14.59 -3.64
C THR A 112 -14.68 13.17 -4.03
N PRO A 113 -15.83 12.99 -4.69
CA PRO A 113 -16.24 11.69 -5.19
C PRO A 113 -15.23 11.06 -6.19
N GLY A 114 -14.59 11.89 -7.01
CA GLY A 114 -13.62 11.42 -8.01
C GLY A 114 -12.35 10.86 -7.37
N ALA A 115 -11.78 11.60 -6.42
CA ALA A 115 -10.55 11.17 -5.76
C ALA A 115 -10.77 9.96 -4.83
N ARG A 116 -11.96 9.83 -4.22
CA ARG A 116 -12.40 8.59 -3.55
C ARG A 116 -12.44 7.36 -4.48
N LYS A 117 -12.88 7.52 -5.74
CA LYS A 117 -12.86 6.42 -6.72
C LYS A 117 -11.43 6.01 -7.06
N VAL A 118 -10.53 6.97 -7.22
CA VAL A 118 -9.11 6.70 -7.48
C VAL A 118 -8.49 5.95 -6.30
N ALA A 119 -8.71 6.40 -5.07
CA ALA A 119 -8.23 5.74 -3.86
C ALA A 119 -8.77 4.30 -3.75
N ALA A 120 -10.08 4.09 -3.96
CA ALA A 120 -10.67 2.76 -3.96
C ALA A 120 -10.06 1.83 -5.02
N GLY A 121 -9.80 2.35 -6.22
CA GLY A 121 -9.08 1.62 -7.27
C GLY A 121 -7.68 1.22 -6.84
N PHE A 122 -6.91 2.15 -6.26
CA PHE A 122 -5.57 1.89 -5.77
C PHE A 122 -5.54 0.82 -4.67
N PHE A 123 -6.43 0.90 -3.67
CA PHE A 123 -6.54 -0.10 -2.60
C PHE A 123 -6.96 -1.48 -3.13
N THR A 124 -7.80 -1.51 -4.18
CA THR A 124 -8.19 -2.77 -4.84
C THR A 124 -7.00 -3.43 -5.52
N VAL A 125 -6.20 -2.65 -6.27
CA VAL A 125 -4.97 -3.15 -6.90
C VAL A 125 -3.96 -3.60 -5.84
N MET A 126 -3.80 -2.83 -4.77
CA MET A 126 -2.95 -3.17 -3.63
C MET A 126 -3.32 -4.53 -3.02
N ALA A 127 -4.60 -4.75 -2.73
CA ALA A 127 -5.09 -6.02 -2.22
C ALA A 127 -4.87 -7.17 -3.22
N ALA A 128 -5.10 -6.95 -4.51
CA ALA A 128 -4.90 -7.95 -5.55
C ALA A 128 -3.42 -8.38 -5.67
N VAL A 129 -2.50 -7.41 -5.74
CA VAL A 129 -1.05 -7.66 -5.76
C VAL A 129 -0.65 -8.44 -4.51
N SER A 130 -1.14 -8.01 -3.36
CA SER A 130 -0.86 -8.65 -2.09
C SER A 130 -1.32 -10.11 -2.03
N ILE A 131 -2.55 -10.39 -2.45
CA ILE A 131 -3.09 -11.76 -2.51
C ILE A 131 -2.27 -12.61 -3.47
N TRP A 132 -1.86 -12.06 -4.61
CA TRP A 132 -1.02 -12.76 -5.57
C TRP A 132 0.35 -13.11 -4.98
N VAL A 133 0.99 -12.17 -4.27
CA VAL A 133 2.25 -12.41 -3.54
C VAL A 133 2.09 -13.53 -2.51
N LEU A 134 1.06 -13.45 -1.67
CA LEU A 134 0.80 -14.45 -0.64
C LEU A 134 0.54 -15.83 -1.25
N ALA A 135 -0.38 -15.92 -2.23
CA ALA A 135 -0.75 -17.19 -2.86
C ALA A 135 0.44 -17.84 -3.58
N TYR A 136 1.22 -17.05 -4.34
CA TYR A 136 2.40 -17.56 -5.03
C TYR A 136 3.45 -18.07 -4.05
N THR A 137 3.71 -17.31 -2.98
CA THR A 137 4.72 -17.67 -1.99
C THR A 137 4.33 -18.92 -1.22
N LEU A 138 3.06 -19.04 -0.81
CA LEU A 138 2.54 -20.24 -0.14
C LEU A 138 2.61 -21.48 -1.05
N TRP A 139 2.23 -21.34 -2.32
CA TRP A 139 2.35 -22.42 -3.29
C TRP A 139 3.80 -22.87 -3.48
N PHE A 140 4.74 -21.92 -3.59
CA PHE A 140 6.16 -22.23 -3.73
C PHE A 140 6.69 -23.00 -2.52
N VAL A 141 6.43 -22.51 -1.31
CA VAL A 141 6.88 -23.16 -0.06
C VAL A 141 6.26 -24.54 0.09
N ALA A 142 4.97 -24.71 -0.23
CA ALA A 142 4.32 -26.02 -0.18
C ALA A 142 4.95 -27.03 -1.16
N GLY A 143 5.44 -26.56 -2.31
CA GLY A 143 6.11 -27.39 -3.31
C GLY A 143 7.54 -27.81 -2.92
N GLU A 144 8.25 -27.04 -2.08
CA GLU A 144 9.59 -27.43 -1.60
C GLU A 144 9.57 -28.39 -0.40
N MET A 145 8.41 -28.54 0.27
CA MET A 145 8.24 -29.46 1.40
C MET A 145 7.78 -30.87 1.00
N GLY A 146 7.47 -31.11 -0.28
CA GLY A 146 7.02 -32.41 -0.81
C GLY A 146 8.10 -33.10 -1.63
#